data_AF-A0AAV5U1J7-F1
#
_entry.id   AF-A0AAV5U1J7-F1
#
_cell.length_a   1.000
_cell.length_b   1.000
_cell.length_c   1.000
_cell.angle_alpha   90.00
_cell.angle_beta   90.00
_cell.angle_gamma   90.00
#
_symmetry.space_group_name_H-M   'P 1'
#
loop_
_entity.id
_entity.type
_entity.pdbx_description
1 polymer ?
#
loop_
_entity_poly.entity_id
_entity_poly.type
_entity_poly.pdbx_seq_one_letter_code
_entity_poly.pdbx_strand_id
1 'polypeptide(L)'
;TTVCDQGQTMGGESDIAAERRATARAEWEAYWKIRDIDSRGTFYPRARYYVHKMFDAPASWFRETIVEPLHAKNKMPYYQRELTRVPEIDDCGVNDKACYFEANEQFRLDKMVDGFILQILRQRVDRCMLYNQPNFNPCQKVIEDMEENELNFFIKYGELGAEADVRDAYMKQKHRMIWERRHPEVMAERARLYSDHKEKLANGEMDYEFWKKGTFFQDKKNLEPPYEFHLSKSTLEGDKPLSKDWQFYKKVAQDEEFAKAQDAKQHKMPLF
;
A
#
# COMPACT_ATOMS: atom_id res chain seq x y z
N THR A 1 37.36 -7.95 -9.17
CA THR A 1 37.57 -7.76 -7.73
C THR A 1 37.78 -6.28 -7.45
N THR A 2 36.71 -5.50 -7.50
CA THR A 2 36.70 -4.11 -7.03
C THR A 2 36.19 -4.14 -5.60
N VAL A 3 37.12 -3.93 -4.68
CA VAL A 3 36.87 -3.78 -3.25
C VAL A 3 36.00 -2.53 -3.09
N CYS A 4 34.73 -2.70 -2.71
CA CYS A 4 33.97 -1.61 -2.12
C CYS A 4 34.64 -1.30 -0.80
N ASP A 5 35.31 -0.15 -0.76
CA ASP A 5 36.03 0.35 0.38
C ASP A 5 35.08 0.39 1.59
N GLN A 6 35.48 -0.32 2.64
CA GLN A 6 34.73 -0.38 3.89
C GLN A 6 34.79 1.01 4.51
N GLY A 7 33.71 1.79 4.36
CA GLY A 7 33.49 3.01 5.10
C GLY A 7 33.51 2.71 6.60
N GLN A 8 34.68 2.89 7.21
CA GLN A 8 34.87 2.84 8.65
C GLN A 8 34.03 3.95 9.29
N THR A 9 33.04 3.61 10.12
CA THR A 9 32.76 4.42 11.31
C THR A 9 32.25 3.58 12.47
N MET A 10 33.17 3.21 13.36
CA MET A 10 32.84 3.02 14.78
C MET A 10 32.71 4.43 15.38
N GLY A 11 31.47 4.94 15.47
CA GLY A 11 31.13 6.16 16.24
C GLY A 11 31.11 7.50 15.49
N GLY A 12 31.28 7.52 14.17
CA GLY A 12 31.21 8.73 13.33
C GLY A 12 30.00 8.75 12.40
N GLU A 13 29.52 9.94 12.07
CA GLU A 13 28.53 10.12 11.02
C GLU A 13 29.09 9.70 9.65
N SER A 14 28.30 9.01 8.82
CA SER A 14 28.74 8.68 7.45
C SER A 14 28.80 9.94 6.58
N ASP A 15 29.80 10.04 5.71
CA ASP A 15 30.00 11.21 4.84
C ASP A 15 28.75 11.56 4.02
N ILE A 16 28.04 10.54 3.54
CA ILE A 16 26.77 10.67 2.82
C ILE A 16 25.68 11.37 3.67
N ALA A 17 25.62 11.09 4.97
CA ALA A 17 24.63 11.71 5.86
C ALA A 17 24.96 13.18 6.13
N ALA A 18 26.25 13.51 6.22
CA ALA A 18 26.70 14.89 6.34
C ALA A 18 26.40 15.69 5.06
N GLU A 19 26.67 15.10 3.88
CA GLU A 19 26.32 15.70 2.58
C GLU A 19 24.83 15.97 2.45
N ARG A 20 23.96 14.99 2.76
CA ARG A 20 22.50 15.18 2.72
C ARG A 20 22.02 16.30 3.64
N ARG A 21 22.67 16.50 4.79
CA ARG A 21 22.32 17.62 5.69
C ARG A 21 22.75 18.95 5.10
N ALA A 22 23.92 19.01 4.48
CA ALA A 22 24.37 20.22 3.80
C ALA A 22 23.44 20.59 2.63
N THR A 23 23.03 19.61 1.82
CA THR A 23 22.06 19.86 0.73
C THR A 23 20.71 20.32 1.27
N ALA A 24 20.19 19.67 2.32
CA ALA A 24 18.94 20.08 2.95
C ALA A 24 18.99 21.51 3.51
N ARG A 25 20.11 21.91 4.13
CA ARG A 25 20.30 23.29 4.61
C ARG A 25 20.33 24.29 3.44
N ALA A 26 21.02 23.98 2.36
CA ALA A 26 21.07 24.83 1.16
C ALA A 26 19.69 24.98 0.51
N GLU A 27 18.92 23.89 0.39
CA GLU A 27 17.53 23.91 -0.09
C GLU A 27 16.62 24.75 0.82
N TRP A 28 16.80 24.65 2.14
CA TRP A 28 16.05 25.44 3.11
C TRP A 28 16.34 26.93 3.02
N GLU A 29 17.61 27.31 2.91
CA GLU A 29 18.00 28.70 2.68
C GLU A 29 17.46 29.25 1.36
N ALA A 30 17.48 28.43 0.29
CA ALA A 30 16.91 28.79 -1.00
C ALA A 30 15.38 29.01 -0.90
N TYR A 31 14.67 28.15 -0.18
CA TYR A 31 13.24 28.31 0.11
C TYR A 31 12.96 29.67 0.78
N TRP A 32 13.75 30.02 1.81
CA TRP A 32 13.60 31.30 2.52
C TRP A 32 13.92 32.52 1.65
N LYS A 33 14.87 32.41 0.72
CA LYS A 33 15.18 33.47 -0.26
C LYS A 33 14.01 33.69 -1.22
N ILE A 34 13.45 32.62 -1.77
CA ILE A 34 12.28 32.68 -2.67
C ILE A 34 11.10 33.32 -1.93
N ARG A 35 10.85 32.90 -0.68
CA ARG A 35 9.73 33.42 0.12
C ARG A 35 9.89 34.88 0.52
N ASP A 36 11.12 35.36 0.75
CA ASP A 36 11.34 36.80 0.97
C ASP A 36 11.01 37.60 -0.29
N ILE A 37 11.46 37.14 -1.47
CA ILE A 37 11.17 37.78 -2.76
C ILE A 37 9.66 37.84 -3.02
N ASP A 38 8.95 36.72 -2.82
CA ASP A 38 7.49 36.60 -3.01
C ASP A 38 6.68 37.47 -2.03
N SER A 39 7.22 37.73 -0.83
CA SER A 39 6.55 38.54 0.19
C SER A 39 6.58 40.05 -0.07
N ARG A 40 7.36 40.53 -1.05
CA ARG A 40 7.55 41.96 -1.33
C ARG A 40 6.33 42.52 -2.09
N GLY A 41 5.87 43.71 -1.71
CA GLY A 41 4.83 44.47 -2.43
C GLY A 41 3.54 44.70 -1.65
N THR A 42 2.98 43.68 -1.00
CA THR A 42 1.72 43.79 -0.22
C THR A 42 1.92 43.48 1.26
N PHE A 43 1.13 44.12 2.14
CA PHE A 43 1.27 43.98 3.60
C PHE A 43 0.98 42.55 4.11
N TYR A 44 -0.04 41.88 3.57
CA TYR A 44 -0.49 40.59 4.08
C TYR A 44 0.54 39.44 3.90
N PRO A 45 1.10 39.20 2.69
CA PRO A 45 2.17 38.20 2.50
C PRO A 45 3.42 38.52 3.31
N ARG A 46 3.77 39.81 3.46
CA ARG A 46 4.90 40.27 4.28
C ARG A 46 4.70 39.93 5.76
N ALA A 47 3.52 40.22 6.31
CA ALA A 47 3.18 39.87 7.69
C ALA A 47 3.23 38.35 7.91
N ARG A 48 2.61 37.57 7.00
CA ARG A 48 2.64 36.10 7.04
C ARG A 48 4.06 35.55 6.95
N TYR A 49 4.94 36.16 6.14
CA TYR A 49 6.36 35.80 6.06
C TYR A 49 7.03 35.93 7.43
N TYR A 50 6.91 37.09 8.07
CA TYR A 50 7.56 37.34 9.37
C TYR A 50 7.00 36.47 10.48
N VAL A 51 5.68 36.25 10.53
CA VAL A 51 5.05 35.35 11.51
C VAL A 51 5.61 33.93 11.37
N HIS A 52 5.65 33.39 10.16
CA HIS A 52 6.19 32.05 9.94
C HIS A 52 7.70 31.99 10.25
N LYS A 53 8.47 33.05 9.96
CA LYS A 53 9.91 33.12 10.30
C LYS A 53 10.14 33.19 11.80
N MET A 54 9.27 33.86 12.53
CA MET A 54 9.33 33.98 13.98
C MET A 54 9.21 32.63 14.68
N PHE A 55 8.43 31.69 14.14
CA PHE A 55 8.32 30.34 14.67
C PHE A 55 9.41 29.40 14.13
N ASP A 56 9.75 29.51 12.85
CA ASP A 56 10.68 28.57 12.22
C ASP A 56 12.15 28.82 12.57
N ALA A 57 12.58 30.09 12.67
CA ALA A 57 13.95 30.43 13.01
C ALA A 57 14.42 29.86 14.36
N PRO A 58 13.66 29.98 15.47
CA PRO A 58 14.05 29.36 16.73
C PRO A 58 13.98 27.83 16.67
N ALA A 59 13.05 27.24 15.91
CA ALA A 59 12.97 25.78 15.74
C ALA A 59 14.18 25.22 14.98
N SER A 60 14.58 25.89 13.89
CA SER A 60 15.79 25.56 13.12
C SER A 60 17.05 25.71 13.97
N TRP A 61 17.17 26.81 14.72
CA TRP A 61 18.28 27.02 15.65
C TRP A 61 18.37 25.91 16.71
N PHE A 62 17.23 25.52 17.30
CA PHE A 62 17.18 24.45 18.30
C PHE A 62 17.61 23.09 17.71
N ARG A 63 17.12 22.77 16.51
CA ARG A 63 17.50 21.55 15.80
C ARG A 63 19.01 21.49 15.55
N GLU A 64 19.58 22.53 14.99
CA GLU A 64 20.99 22.55 14.57
C GLU A 64 21.94 22.67 15.77
N THR A 65 21.59 23.47 16.78
CA THR A 65 22.48 23.75 17.92
C THR A 65 22.43 22.66 18.98
N ILE A 66 21.26 22.06 19.22
CA ILE A 66 21.05 21.14 20.35
C ILE A 66 20.80 19.71 19.87
N VAL A 67 19.83 19.50 18.96
CA VAL A 67 19.40 18.16 18.58
C VAL A 67 20.46 17.44 17.76
N GLU A 68 20.99 18.06 16.70
CA GLU A 68 21.94 17.42 15.78
C GLU A 68 23.25 16.98 16.46
N PRO A 69 23.91 17.81 17.31
CA PRO A 69 25.10 17.38 18.04
C PRO A 69 24.82 16.28 19.07
N LEU A 70 23.64 16.32 19.71
CA LEU A 70 23.25 15.28 20.66
C LEU A 70 23.00 13.94 19.95
N HIS A 71 22.32 13.99 18.80
CA HIS A 71 22.08 12.81 17.96
C HIS A 71 23.37 12.25 17.39
N ALA A 72 24.31 13.11 16.98
CA ALA A 72 25.61 12.69 16.46
C ALA A 72 26.44 11.94 17.53
N LYS A 73 26.40 12.41 18.78
CA LYS A 73 27.11 11.76 19.90
C LYS A 73 26.48 10.44 20.35
N ASN A 74 25.15 10.34 20.30
CA ASN A 74 24.38 9.22 20.88
C ASN A 74 23.71 8.32 19.82
N LYS A 75 24.22 8.27 18.59
CA LYS A 75 23.61 7.47 17.53
C LYS A 75 23.90 5.98 17.73
N MET A 76 22.86 5.19 18.00
CA MET A 76 22.95 3.73 18.00
C MET A 76 22.81 3.21 16.56
N PRO A 77 23.70 2.31 16.09
CA PRO A 77 23.51 1.66 14.80
C PRO A 77 22.32 0.72 14.88
N TYR A 78 21.45 0.76 13.87
CA TYR A 78 20.41 -0.22 13.63
C TYR A 78 20.64 -0.85 12.27
N TYR A 79 20.36 -2.14 12.14
CA TYR A 79 20.54 -2.89 10.91
C TYR A 79 19.21 -3.44 10.45
N GLN A 80 19.02 -3.50 9.13
CA GLN A 80 17.90 -4.24 8.57
C GLN A 80 18.18 -5.73 8.74
N ARG A 81 17.20 -6.47 9.26
CA ARG A 81 17.30 -7.93 9.34
C ARG A 81 17.20 -8.52 7.94
N GLU A 82 18.22 -9.29 7.56
CA GLU A 82 18.22 -10.09 6.35
C GLU A 82 17.81 -11.52 6.69
N LEU A 83 16.78 -12.02 6.02
CA LEU A 83 16.29 -13.38 6.16
C LEU A 83 16.67 -14.15 4.91
N THR A 84 17.39 -15.27 5.09
CA THR A 84 17.65 -16.20 4.00
C THR A 84 16.37 -16.91 3.58
N ARG A 85 16.29 -17.28 2.30
CA ARG A 85 15.16 -18.07 1.80
C ARG A 85 15.20 -19.49 2.37
N VAL A 86 14.04 -19.97 2.75
CA VAL A 86 13.73 -21.34 3.18
C VAL A 86 13.16 -22.08 1.97
N PRO A 87 13.28 -23.43 1.89
CA PRO A 87 12.54 -24.22 0.91
C PRO A 87 11.04 -23.90 0.92
N GLU A 88 10.43 -23.88 -0.27
CA GLU A 88 9.00 -23.66 -0.43
C GLU A 88 8.19 -24.93 -0.12
N ILE A 89 6.87 -24.78 -0.09
CA ILE A 89 5.94 -25.84 0.31
C ILE A 89 5.91 -27.05 -0.61
N ASP A 90 6.29 -26.86 -1.87
CA ASP A 90 6.33 -27.87 -2.91
C ASP A 90 7.54 -28.79 -2.79
N ASP A 91 8.64 -28.29 -2.23
CA ASP A 91 9.84 -29.07 -1.92
C ASP A 91 9.72 -29.86 -0.59
N CYS A 92 8.82 -29.42 0.31
CA CYS A 92 8.62 -30.07 1.61
C CYS A 92 7.94 -31.45 1.49
N GLY A 93 8.46 -32.44 2.24
CA GLY A 93 7.82 -33.74 2.38
C GLY A 93 6.51 -33.68 3.16
N VAL A 94 5.51 -34.50 2.78
CA VAL A 94 4.11 -34.49 3.30
C VAL A 94 4.01 -34.51 4.83
N ASN A 95 4.95 -35.16 5.50
CA ASN A 95 4.94 -35.35 6.96
C ASN A 95 5.99 -34.51 7.70
N ASP A 96 6.81 -33.71 7.00
CA ASP A 96 7.88 -32.91 7.61
C ASP A 96 7.35 -31.58 8.18
N LYS A 97 6.91 -31.64 9.43
CA LYS A 97 6.34 -30.47 10.14
C LYS A 97 7.34 -29.31 10.31
N ALA A 98 8.64 -29.57 10.34
CA ALA A 98 9.63 -28.51 10.48
C ALA A 98 9.71 -27.69 9.20
N CYS A 99 9.85 -28.36 8.04
CA CYS A 99 9.82 -27.71 6.73
C CYS A 99 8.51 -26.92 6.53
N TYR A 100 7.36 -27.50 6.91
CA TYR A 100 6.08 -26.80 6.85
C TYR A 100 6.03 -25.53 7.68
N PHE A 101 6.56 -25.57 8.90
CA PHE A 101 6.55 -24.41 9.78
C PHE A 101 7.41 -23.28 9.21
N GLU A 102 8.63 -23.58 8.79
CA GLU A 102 9.54 -22.58 8.23
C GLU A 102 8.99 -21.96 6.93
N ALA A 103 8.43 -22.78 6.04
CA ALA A 103 7.77 -22.31 4.81
C ALA A 103 6.56 -21.41 5.12
N ASN A 104 5.76 -21.76 6.15
CA ASN A 104 4.61 -20.94 6.57
C ASN A 104 5.03 -19.59 7.12
N GLU A 105 6.08 -19.53 7.92
CA GLU A 105 6.62 -18.28 8.43
C GLU A 105 7.19 -17.40 7.31
N GLN A 106 7.90 -17.99 6.34
CA GLN A 106 8.36 -17.22 5.18
C GLN A 106 7.19 -16.60 4.40
N PHE A 107 6.13 -17.37 4.15
CA PHE A 107 4.95 -16.86 3.44
C PHE A 107 4.21 -15.76 4.20
N ARG A 108 4.12 -15.86 5.53
CA ARG A 108 3.52 -14.80 6.36
C ARG A 108 4.31 -13.49 6.23
N LEU A 109 5.63 -13.59 6.23
CA LEU A 109 6.51 -12.45 6.02
C LEU A 109 6.38 -11.87 4.61
N ASP A 110 6.38 -12.72 3.58
CA ASP A 110 6.21 -12.28 2.19
C ASP A 110 4.84 -11.62 1.98
N LYS A 111 3.76 -12.14 2.59
CA LYS A 111 2.42 -11.52 2.58
C LYS A 111 2.42 -10.14 3.22
N MET A 112 3.12 -9.98 4.35
CA MET A 112 3.28 -8.68 5.02
C MET A 112 4.04 -7.69 4.14
N VAL A 113 5.13 -8.12 3.51
CA VAL A 113 5.94 -7.29 2.60
C VAL A 113 5.13 -6.86 1.38
N ASP A 114 4.37 -7.79 0.77
CA ASP A 114 3.49 -7.49 -0.37
C ASP A 114 2.41 -6.45 0.01
N GLY A 115 1.88 -6.52 1.24
CA GLY A 115 0.96 -5.50 1.77
C GLY A 115 1.59 -4.10 1.87
N PHE A 116 2.84 -4.02 2.34
CA PHE A 116 3.58 -2.74 2.38
C PHE A 116 3.93 -2.21 0.98
N ILE A 117 4.19 -3.09 0.00
CA ILE A 117 4.41 -2.69 -1.39
C ILE A 117 3.17 -1.97 -1.92
N LEU A 118 1.96 -2.51 -1.70
CA LEU A 118 0.71 -1.87 -2.10
C LEU A 118 0.49 -0.54 -1.39
N GLN A 119 0.82 -0.44 -0.10
CA GLN A 119 0.74 0.82 0.63
C GLN A 119 1.64 1.91 0.01
N ILE A 120 2.85 1.54 -0.43
CA ILE A 120 3.76 2.47 -1.12
C ILE A 120 3.18 2.90 -2.47
N LEU A 121 2.64 1.98 -3.25
CA LEU A 121 2.03 2.29 -4.55
C LEU A 121 0.83 3.23 -4.40
N ARG A 122 -0.03 2.98 -3.41
CA ARG A 122 -1.13 3.88 -3.06
C ARG A 122 -0.64 5.29 -2.71
N GLN A 123 0.38 5.40 -1.86
CA GLN A 123 0.96 6.71 -1.52
C GLN A 123 1.51 7.45 -2.74
N ARG A 124 2.02 6.73 -3.75
CA ARG A 124 2.46 7.32 -5.01
C ARG A 124 1.28 7.84 -5.82
N VAL A 125 0.19 7.08 -5.93
CA VAL A 125 -1.05 7.51 -6.59
C VAL A 125 -1.59 8.76 -5.90
N ASP A 126 -1.76 8.74 -4.58
CA ASP A 126 -2.27 9.86 -3.80
C ASP A 126 -1.43 11.13 -3.99
N ARG A 127 -0.08 11.00 -3.95
CA ARG A 127 0.84 12.12 -4.19
C ARG A 127 0.73 12.66 -5.61
N CYS A 128 0.64 11.79 -6.61
CA CYS A 128 0.53 12.19 -7.99
C CYS A 128 -0.79 12.92 -8.25
N MET A 129 -1.90 12.35 -7.75
CA MET A 129 -3.21 12.96 -7.90
C MET A 129 -3.25 14.32 -7.22
N LEU A 130 -2.81 14.42 -5.96
CA LEU A 130 -2.79 15.69 -5.22
C LEU A 130 -1.95 16.77 -5.92
N TYR A 131 -0.80 16.41 -6.48
CA TYR A 131 0.09 17.36 -7.16
C TYR A 131 -0.48 17.85 -8.49
N ASN A 132 -1.11 16.97 -9.27
CA ASN A 132 -1.58 17.30 -10.63
C ASN A 132 -3.05 17.74 -10.69
N GLN A 133 -3.75 17.96 -9.56
CA GLN A 133 -5.14 18.43 -9.59
C GLN A 133 -5.27 19.73 -10.42
N PRO A 134 -6.23 19.82 -11.37
CA PRO A 134 -7.28 18.85 -11.73
C PRO A 134 -6.92 17.84 -12.84
N ASN A 135 -5.77 17.98 -13.50
CA ASN A 135 -5.38 17.20 -14.67
C ASN A 135 -4.59 15.94 -14.29
N PHE A 136 -5.25 14.78 -14.25
CA PHE A 136 -4.64 13.55 -13.77
C PHE A 136 -3.92 12.71 -14.83
N ASN A 137 -3.93 13.10 -16.11
CA ASN A 137 -3.26 12.36 -17.20
C ASN A 137 -1.79 11.98 -16.89
N PRO A 138 -0.97 12.84 -16.25
CA PRO A 138 0.41 12.46 -15.88
C PRO A 138 0.51 11.29 -14.89
N CYS A 139 -0.57 10.96 -14.18
CA CYS A 139 -0.60 9.92 -13.15
C CYS A 139 -0.91 8.52 -13.68
N GLN A 140 -1.18 8.39 -14.98
CA GLN A 140 -1.55 7.13 -15.62
C GLN A 140 -0.66 5.95 -15.23
N LYS A 141 0.67 6.11 -15.34
CA LYS A 141 1.60 5.01 -15.04
C LYS A 141 1.51 4.53 -13.59
N VAL A 142 1.34 5.47 -12.66
CA VAL A 142 1.27 5.15 -11.22
C VAL A 142 -0.04 4.43 -10.89
N ILE A 143 -1.10 4.79 -11.59
CA ILE A 143 -2.41 4.14 -11.50
C ILE A 143 -2.33 2.71 -12.04
N GLU A 144 -1.77 2.53 -13.24
CA GLU A 144 -1.54 1.21 -13.85
C GLU A 144 -0.70 0.30 -12.94
N ASP A 145 0.43 0.81 -12.44
CA ASP A 145 1.28 0.09 -11.49
C ASP A 145 0.47 -0.37 -10.26
N MET A 146 -0.40 0.48 -9.73
CA MET A 146 -1.20 0.13 -8.56
C MET A 146 -2.26 -0.94 -8.88
N GLU A 147 -3.01 -0.78 -9.96
CA GLU A 147 -4.08 -1.72 -10.37
C GLU A 147 -3.52 -3.12 -10.67
N GLU A 148 -2.39 -3.19 -11.38
CA GLU A 148 -1.74 -4.46 -11.68
C GLU A 148 -1.27 -5.18 -10.41
N ASN A 149 -0.63 -4.44 -9.50
CA ASN A 149 -0.15 -5.03 -8.25
C ASN A 149 -1.30 -5.42 -7.31
N GLU A 150 -2.38 -4.64 -7.26
CA GLU A 150 -3.57 -4.99 -6.48
C GLU A 150 -4.24 -6.26 -7.03
N LEU A 151 -4.35 -6.38 -8.36
CA LEU A 151 -4.87 -7.58 -9.01
C LEU A 151 -3.98 -8.81 -8.71
N ASN A 152 -2.66 -8.66 -8.83
CA ASN A 152 -1.71 -9.74 -8.52
C ASN A 152 -1.78 -10.17 -7.06
N PHE A 153 -1.93 -9.21 -6.15
CA PHE A 153 -2.13 -9.47 -4.74
C PHE A 153 -3.43 -10.22 -4.47
N PHE A 154 -4.54 -9.82 -5.09
CA PHE A 154 -5.82 -10.53 -4.96
C PHE A 154 -5.77 -11.95 -5.55
N ILE A 155 -5.10 -12.13 -6.70
CA ILE A 155 -4.90 -13.46 -7.30
C ILE A 155 -4.14 -14.36 -6.32
N LYS A 156 -3.11 -13.86 -5.64
CA LYS A 156 -2.32 -14.65 -4.69
C LYS A 156 -3.05 -14.88 -3.37
N TYR A 157 -3.50 -13.82 -2.70
CA TYR A 157 -3.98 -13.85 -1.32
C TYR A 157 -5.50 -13.71 -1.15
N GLY A 158 -6.24 -13.39 -2.20
CA GLY A 158 -7.69 -13.23 -2.14
C GLY A 158 -8.43 -14.51 -1.79
N GLU A 159 -9.59 -14.40 -1.14
CA GLU A 159 -10.52 -15.51 -0.84
C GLU A 159 -9.95 -16.68 -0.01
N LEU A 160 -8.73 -16.57 0.49
CA LEU A 160 -8.04 -17.64 1.23
C LEU A 160 -8.53 -17.79 2.68
N GLY A 161 -9.28 -16.81 3.21
CA GLY A 161 -9.75 -16.79 4.60
C GLY A 161 -8.71 -16.23 5.56
N ALA A 162 -9.12 -15.99 6.81
CA ALA A 162 -8.26 -15.40 7.84
C ALA A 162 -7.20 -16.38 8.39
N GLU A 163 -7.53 -17.67 8.43
CA GLU A 163 -6.65 -18.75 8.93
C GLU A 163 -5.87 -19.44 7.80
N ALA A 164 -5.72 -18.79 6.66
CA ALA A 164 -5.09 -19.40 5.49
C ALA A 164 -3.60 -19.66 5.70
N ASP A 165 -3.18 -20.88 5.35
CA ASP A 165 -1.78 -21.27 5.35
C ASP A 165 -1.20 -21.30 3.92
N VAL A 166 0.11 -21.50 3.82
CA VAL A 166 0.81 -21.68 2.54
C VAL A 166 0.22 -22.78 1.67
N ARG A 167 -0.30 -23.83 2.30
CA ARG A 167 -0.91 -24.97 1.60
C ARG A 167 -2.13 -24.54 0.80
N ASP A 168 -2.96 -23.65 1.36
CA ASP A 168 -4.16 -23.16 0.69
C ASP A 168 -3.80 -22.26 -0.47
N ALA A 169 -2.80 -21.38 -0.29
CA ALA A 169 -2.27 -20.55 -1.36
C ALA A 169 -1.70 -21.40 -2.52
N TYR A 170 -0.99 -22.48 -2.19
CA TYR A 170 -0.46 -23.42 -3.18
C TYR A 170 -1.56 -24.21 -3.90
N MET A 171 -2.61 -24.64 -3.20
CA MET A 171 -3.76 -25.29 -3.83
C MET A 171 -4.55 -24.33 -4.72
N LYS A 172 -4.69 -23.06 -4.33
CA LYS A 172 -5.27 -22.00 -5.17
C LYS A 172 -4.45 -21.79 -6.44
N GLN A 173 -3.13 -21.73 -6.32
CA GLN A 173 -2.22 -21.62 -7.47
C GLN A 173 -2.39 -22.81 -8.42
N LYS A 174 -2.45 -24.04 -7.90
CA LYS A 174 -2.72 -25.24 -8.70
C LYS A 174 -4.06 -25.18 -9.40
N HIS A 175 -5.11 -24.78 -8.69
CA HIS A 175 -6.45 -24.64 -9.26
C HIS A 175 -6.43 -23.65 -10.43
N ARG A 176 -5.78 -22.48 -10.25
CA ARG A 176 -5.60 -21.48 -11.32
C ARG A 176 -4.88 -22.06 -12.53
N MET A 177 -3.75 -22.74 -12.36
CA MET A 177 -3.00 -23.33 -13.47
C MET A 177 -3.80 -24.40 -14.23
N ILE A 178 -4.56 -25.23 -13.50
CA ILE A 178 -5.43 -26.24 -14.12
C ILE A 178 -6.58 -25.56 -14.87
N TRP A 179 -7.16 -24.50 -14.31
CA TRP A 179 -8.23 -23.72 -14.92
C TRP A 179 -7.76 -23.03 -16.21
N GLU A 180 -6.60 -22.37 -16.16
CA GLU A 180 -5.94 -21.72 -17.30
C GLU A 180 -5.68 -22.68 -18.44
N ARG A 181 -5.20 -23.89 -18.13
CA ARG A 181 -4.99 -24.94 -19.12
C ARG A 181 -6.30 -25.40 -19.78
N ARG A 182 -7.43 -25.33 -19.08
CA ARG A 182 -8.74 -25.79 -19.58
C ARG A 182 -9.49 -24.72 -20.38
N HIS A 183 -9.21 -23.44 -20.14
CA HIS A 183 -9.96 -22.31 -20.72
C HIS A 183 -9.03 -21.29 -21.38
N PRO A 184 -8.32 -21.65 -22.46
CA PRO A 184 -7.47 -20.71 -23.20
C PRO A 184 -8.26 -19.53 -23.79
N GLU A 185 -9.53 -19.72 -24.15
CA GLU A 185 -10.42 -18.69 -24.70
C GLU A 185 -10.66 -17.55 -23.71
N VAL A 186 -10.86 -17.86 -22.43
CA VAL A 186 -11.04 -16.85 -21.37
C VAL A 186 -9.74 -16.07 -21.15
N MET A 187 -8.59 -16.72 -21.31
CA MET A 187 -7.28 -16.05 -21.15
C MET A 187 -6.96 -15.12 -22.31
N ALA A 188 -7.30 -15.51 -23.55
CA ALA A 188 -7.18 -14.64 -24.71
C ALA A 188 -8.08 -13.40 -24.58
N GLU A 189 -9.32 -13.59 -24.14
CA GLU A 189 -10.25 -12.50 -23.89
C GLU A 189 -9.77 -11.56 -22.78
N ARG A 190 -9.23 -12.11 -21.69
CA ARG A 190 -8.63 -11.32 -20.60
C ARG A 190 -7.45 -10.50 -21.09
N ALA A 191 -6.59 -11.06 -21.92
CA ALA A 191 -5.46 -10.35 -22.50
C ALA A 191 -5.91 -9.17 -23.38
N ARG A 192 -6.98 -9.36 -24.16
CA ARG A 192 -7.61 -8.29 -24.95
C ARG A 192 -8.17 -7.18 -24.06
N LEU A 193 -8.94 -7.53 -23.03
CA LEU A 193 -9.50 -6.53 -22.10
C LEU A 193 -8.39 -5.75 -21.39
N TYR A 194 -7.27 -6.40 -21.06
CA TYR A 194 -6.12 -5.75 -20.44
C TYR A 194 -5.40 -4.79 -21.42
N SER A 195 -5.23 -5.16 -22.69
CA SER A 195 -4.69 -4.22 -23.68
C SER A 195 -5.61 -3.01 -23.90
N ASP A 196 -6.91 -3.25 -24.02
CA ASP A 196 -7.91 -2.19 -24.20
C ASP A 196 -7.91 -1.21 -23.01
N HIS A 197 -7.76 -1.74 -21.78
CA HIS A 197 -7.65 -0.94 -20.57
C HIS A 197 -6.39 -0.05 -20.58
N LYS A 198 -5.23 -0.59 -20.99
CA LYS A 198 -4.00 0.21 -21.11
C LYS A 198 -4.12 1.32 -22.13
N GLU A 199 -4.78 1.06 -23.26
CA GLU A 199 -5.04 2.08 -24.28
C GLU A 199 -5.95 3.20 -23.75
N LYS A 200 -7.02 2.85 -23.01
CA LYS A 200 -7.90 3.84 -22.36
C LYS A 200 -7.15 4.69 -21.34
N LEU A 201 -6.35 4.05 -20.49
CA LEU A 201 -5.48 4.75 -19.56
C LEU A 201 -4.52 5.69 -20.30
N ALA A 202 -3.94 5.26 -21.43
CA ALA A 202 -3.06 6.09 -22.28
C ALA A 202 -3.75 7.31 -22.88
N ASN A 203 -5.04 7.18 -23.16
CA ASN A 203 -5.87 8.27 -23.67
C ASN A 203 -6.35 9.22 -22.54
N GLY A 204 -6.04 8.92 -21.27
CA GLY A 204 -6.47 9.70 -20.10
C GLY A 204 -7.90 9.37 -19.62
N GLU A 205 -8.51 8.32 -20.14
CA GLU A 205 -9.80 7.81 -19.68
C GLU A 205 -9.57 6.93 -18.45
N MET A 206 -9.60 7.54 -17.26
CA MET A 206 -9.47 6.78 -16.00
C MET A 206 -10.85 6.40 -15.48
N ASP A 207 -11.11 5.09 -15.39
CA ASP A 207 -12.30 4.57 -14.75
C ASP A 207 -12.05 4.38 -13.24
N TYR A 208 -12.66 5.23 -12.42
CA TYR A 208 -12.56 5.14 -10.96
C TYR A 208 -13.49 4.09 -10.35
N GLU A 209 -14.30 3.36 -11.15
CA GLU A 209 -15.20 2.33 -10.64
C GLU A 209 -14.49 1.24 -9.84
N PHE A 210 -13.26 0.91 -10.23
CA PHE A 210 -12.43 -0.06 -9.51
C PHE A 210 -12.22 0.34 -8.04
N TRP A 211 -11.99 1.62 -7.74
CA TRP A 211 -11.78 2.09 -6.37
C TRP A 211 -13.05 2.45 -5.60
N LYS A 212 -14.23 2.55 -6.26
CA LYS A 212 -15.51 2.86 -5.57
C LYS A 212 -15.87 1.85 -4.48
N LYS A 213 -15.38 0.62 -4.58
CA LYS A 213 -15.61 -0.47 -3.61
C LYS A 213 -14.53 -0.58 -2.52
N GLY A 214 -13.53 0.30 -2.53
CA GLY A 214 -12.36 0.22 -1.67
C GLY A 214 -11.30 -0.74 -2.24
N THR A 215 -10.03 -0.54 -1.88
CA THR A 215 -8.96 -1.45 -2.33
C THR A 215 -8.90 -2.69 -1.44
N PHE A 216 -8.74 -3.86 -2.02
CA PHE A 216 -8.83 -5.15 -1.32
C PHE A 216 -7.81 -5.30 -0.18
N PHE A 217 -6.59 -4.76 -0.34
CA PHE A 217 -5.54 -4.90 0.69
C PHE A 217 -5.82 -4.11 1.98
N GLN A 218 -6.74 -3.14 1.93
CA GLN A 218 -7.06 -2.29 3.09
C GLN A 218 -8.04 -2.95 4.06
N ASP A 219 -8.70 -4.03 3.65
CA ASP A 219 -9.49 -4.86 4.55
C ASP A 219 -8.53 -5.63 5.47
N LYS A 220 -8.09 -4.95 6.54
CA LYS A 220 -7.11 -5.44 7.54
C LYS A 220 -7.44 -6.82 8.09
N LYS A 221 -8.73 -7.13 8.14
CA LYS A 221 -9.32 -8.42 8.51
C LYS A 221 -8.75 -9.62 7.73
N ASN A 222 -8.22 -9.39 6.52
CA ASN A 222 -7.67 -10.43 5.64
C ASN A 222 -6.13 -10.46 5.64
N LEU A 223 -5.47 -9.43 6.17
CA LEU A 223 -4.02 -9.27 6.10
C LEU A 223 -3.31 -9.75 7.38
N GLU A 224 -3.98 -9.63 8.52
CA GLU A 224 -3.41 -9.97 9.82
C GLU A 224 -3.87 -11.38 10.25
N PRO A 225 -2.96 -12.38 10.37
CA PRO A 225 -3.23 -13.47 11.30
C PRO A 225 -3.43 -12.87 12.71
N PRO A 226 -4.22 -13.50 13.59
CA PRO A 226 -4.61 -12.88 14.86
C PRO A 226 -3.38 -12.74 15.79
N TYR A 227 -2.69 -11.61 15.72
CA TYR A 227 -1.89 -11.14 16.83
C TYR A 227 -2.85 -10.45 17.80
N GLU A 228 -3.26 -11.22 18.81
CA GLU A 228 -3.74 -10.74 20.10
C GLU A 228 -5.09 -10.00 20.15
N PHE A 229 -6.09 -10.73 20.65
CA PHE A 229 -7.19 -10.30 21.54
C PHE A 229 -8.20 -9.23 21.11
N HIS A 230 -8.09 -8.63 19.94
CA HIS A 230 -9.18 -7.82 19.39
C HIS A 230 -9.52 -8.26 17.97
N LEU A 231 -10.34 -9.31 17.87
CA LEU A 231 -11.39 -9.30 16.84
C LEU A 231 -12.20 -8.02 17.07
N SER A 232 -11.81 -6.91 16.45
CA SER A 232 -12.69 -5.75 16.43
C SER A 232 -13.89 -6.02 15.52
N LYS A 233 -13.83 -7.04 14.64
CA LYS A 233 -14.94 -7.47 13.80
C LYS A 233 -14.86 -8.96 13.46
N SER A 234 -16.01 -9.64 13.51
CA SER A 234 -16.16 -11.06 13.12
C SER A 234 -15.77 -11.26 11.64
N THR A 235 -15.37 -12.48 11.25
CA THR A 235 -15.21 -12.86 9.83
C THR A 235 -16.47 -12.63 8.99
N LEU A 236 -17.61 -12.32 9.61
CA LEU A 236 -18.89 -11.98 9.01
C LEU A 236 -19.15 -10.49 8.77
N GLU A 237 -18.34 -9.57 9.28
CA GLU A 237 -18.58 -8.13 9.05
C GLU A 237 -18.09 -7.73 7.65
N GLY A 238 -19.05 -7.69 6.72
CA GLY A 238 -18.88 -7.47 5.29
C GLY A 238 -19.78 -8.38 4.46
N ASP A 239 -20.12 -9.55 5.01
CA ASP A 239 -21.11 -10.42 4.37
C ASP A 239 -22.50 -9.91 4.74
N LYS A 240 -23.21 -9.52 3.68
CA LYS A 240 -24.66 -9.39 3.61
C LYS A 240 -25.29 -10.36 4.62
N PRO A 241 -26.20 -9.95 5.52
CA PRO A 241 -26.98 -10.94 6.25
C PRO A 241 -27.83 -11.68 5.21
N LEU A 242 -27.29 -12.77 4.68
CA LEU A 242 -28.01 -13.69 3.84
C LEU A 242 -29.11 -14.23 4.75
N SER A 243 -30.35 -13.82 4.48
CA SER A 243 -31.53 -14.40 5.12
C SER A 243 -31.38 -15.92 5.15
N LYS A 244 -31.42 -16.54 6.33
CA LYS A 244 -31.32 -18.01 6.40
C LYS A 244 -32.52 -18.71 5.74
N ASP A 245 -33.57 -17.95 5.41
CA ASP A 245 -34.77 -18.45 4.78
C ASP A 245 -34.65 -18.50 3.26
N TRP A 246 -34.72 -19.70 2.69
CA TRP A 246 -34.64 -19.91 1.24
C TRP A 246 -35.75 -19.19 0.45
N GLN A 247 -36.92 -18.98 1.08
CA GLN A 247 -38.06 -18.26 0.48
C GLN A 247 -37.75 -16.78 0.20
N PHE A 248 -36.81 -16.19 0.94
CA PHE A 248 -36.37 -14.82 0.71
C PHE A 248 -35.70 -14.67 -0.66
N TYR A 249 -34.79 -15.57 -1.02
CA TYR A 249 -34.12 -15.52 -2.33
C TYR A 249 -35.07 -15.74 -3.48
N LYS A 250 -36.09 -16.58 -3.29
CA LYS A 250 -37.13 -16.79 -4.28
C LYS A 250 -37.90 -15.49 -4.55
N LYS A 251 -38.22 -14.71 -3.52
CA LYS A 251 -38.89 -13.40 -3.67
C LYS A 251 -37.97 -12.34 -4.28
N VAL A 252 -36.71 -12.28 -3.88
CA VAL A 252 -35.72 -11.35 -4.47
C VAL A 252 -35.53 -11.63 -5.97
N ALA A 253 -35.55 -12.91 -6.38
CA ALA A 253 -35.43 -13.29 -7.78
C ALA A 253 -36.70 -13.03 -8.62
N GLN A 254 -37.87 -12.97 -7.98
CA GLN A 254 -39.16 -12.82 -8.65
C GLN A 254 -39.64 -11.36 -8.69
N ASP A 255 -39.34 -10.58 -7.64
CA ASP A 255 -39.85 -9.22 -7.45
C ASP A 255 -38.70 -8.19 -7.43
N GLU A 256 -38.48 -7.52 -8.55
CA GLU A 256 -37.42 -6.49 -8.67
C GLU A 256 -37.63 -5.29 -7.73
N GLU A 257 -38.87 -4.93 -7.44
CA GLU A 257 -39.18 -3.84 -6.50
C GLU A 257 -38.85 -4.22 -5.05
N PHE A 258 -39.05 -5.50 -4.69
CA PHE A 258 -38.66 -6.02 -3.39
C PHE A 258 -37.13 -6.02 -3.25
N ALA A 259 -36.40 -6.41 -4.30
CA ALA A 259 -34.94 -6.35 -4.32
C ALA A 259 -34.42 -4.91 -4.09
N LYS A 260 -34.94 -3.94 -4.86
CA LYS A 260 -34.56 -2.51 -4.73
C LYS A 260 -34.93 -1.93 -3.36
N ALA A 261 -36.06 -2.32 -2.79
CA ALA A 261 -36.49 -1.86 -1.46
C ALA A 261 -35.61 -2.43 -0.33
N GLN A 262 -35.11 -3.66 -0.47
CA GLN A 262 -34.16 -4.23 0.48
C GLN A 262 -32.79 -3.57 0.35
N ASP A 263 -32.29 -3.35 -0.86
CA ASP A 263 -31.04 -2.62 -1.10
C ASP A 263 -31.10 -1.18 -0.54
N ALA A 264 -32.23 -0.49 -0.74
CA ALA A 264 -32.45 0.86 -0.21
C ALA A 264 -32.54 0.93 1.33
N LYS A 265 -32.94 -0.16 2.01
CA LYS A 265 -32.91 -0.25 3.48
C LYS A 265 -31.50 -0.45 4.01
N GLN A 266 -30.62 -1.09 3.23
CA GLN A 266 -29.24 -1.37 3.61
C GLN A 266 -28.32 -0.14 3.48
N HIS A 267 -28.58 0.76 2.54
CA HIS A 267 -27.84 2.02 2.37
C HIS A 267 -28.15 3.13 3.41
N LYS A 268 -28.97 2.84 4.43
CA LYS A 268 -29.35 3.79 5.49
C LYS A 268 -28.57 3.62 6.80
N MET A 269 -27.38 3.01 6.77
CA MET A 269 -26.42 3.17 7.86
C MET A 269 -25.70 4.52 7.67
N PRO A 270 -25.75 5.46 8.64
CA PRO A 270 -25.06 6.72 8.49
C PRO A 270 -23.56 6.49 8.37
N LEU A 271 -22.99 7.02 7.30
CA LEU A 271 -21.55 7.20 7.11
C LEU A 271 -21.08 8.30 8.07
N PHE A 272 -20.80 7.92 9.32
CA PHE A 272 -19.94 8.61 10.27
C PHE A 272 -19.25 7.58 11.15
#